data_AF-D1B1K5-F1
#
_entry.id   AF-D1B1K5-F1
#
_cell.length_a   1.000
_cell.length_b   1.000
_cell.length_c   1.000
_cell.angle_alpha   90.00
_cell.angle_beta   90.00
_cell.angle_gamma   90.00
#
_symmetry.space_group_name_H-M   'P 1'
#
loop_
_entity.id
_entity.type
_entity.pdbx_description
1 polymer ?
#
loop_
_entity_poly.entity_id
_entity_poly.type
_entity_poly.pdbx_seq_one_letter_code
_entity_poly.pdbx_strand_id
1 'polypeptide(L)'
;MYNEPTGGWIMALLATLLAIWTYRVSKRIEIDHEKAFENIEFLGQKYWCLHQEEPHFMLRLKTLIEKIKQGSFGIVYEKKEPQVVLLPIDEFDRLKAIEEYLEDQEIAKIIEECLHTRDKNEPHPLEKFETLRAKIYEKYASKQNEHE
;
A
#
# COMPACT_ATOMS: atom_id res chain seq x y z
N MET A 1 -36.60 30.02 55.32
CA MET A 1 -37.10 28.87 54.56
C MET A 1 -36.65 29.04 53.12
N TYR A 2 -35.54 28.42 52.73
CA TYR A 2 -35.08 28.43 51.34
C TYR A 2 -35.80 27.31 50.59
N ASN A 3 -36.72 27.70 49.71
CA ASN A 3 -37.30 26.83 48.70
C ASN A 3 -36.36 26.82 47.49
N GLU A 4 -35.70 25.70 47.21
CA GLU A 4 -35.19 25.42 45.87
C GLU A 4 -35.46 23.96 45.48
N PRO A 5 -36.60 23.66 44.82
CA PRO A 5 -36.85 22.34 44.27
C PRO A 5 -36.66 22.29 42.73
N THR A 6 -35.81 23.13 42.15
CA THR A 6 -35.71 23.24 40.68
C THR A 6 -34.40 22.71 40.07
N GLY A 7 -33.31 22.58 40.84
CA GLY A 7 -32.00 22.15 40.31
C GLY A 7 -31.82 20.63 40.16
N GLY A 8 -32.41 19.82 41.05
CA GLY A 8 -32.17 18.37 41.10
C GLY A 8 -32.68 17.62 39.87
N TRP A 9 -33.87 17.99 39.38
CA TRP A 9 -34.47 17.39 38.17
C TRP A 9 -33.70 17.77 36.91
N ILE A 10 -33.18 19.01 36.84
CA ILE A 10 -32.35 19.47 35.71
C ILE A 10 -31.04 18.69 35.67
N MET A 11 -30.37 18.51 36.82
CA MET A 11 -29.12 17.75 36.91
C MET A 11 -29.33 16.27 36.57
N ALA A 12 -30.44 15.68 37.03
CA ALA A 12 -30.81 14.32 36.65
C ALA A 12 -31.03 14.20 35.13
N LEU A 13 -31.77 15.13 34.52
CA LEU A 13 -32.07 15.14 33.09
C LEU A 13 -30.79 15.31 32.25
N LEU A 14 -29.88 16.19 32.68
CA LEU A 14 -28.56 16.34 32.07
C LEU A 14 -27.73 15.07 32.17
N ALA A 15 -27.70 14.42 33.34
CA ALA A 15 -26.97 13.16 33.52
C ALA A 15 -27.51 12.04 32.62
N THR A 16 -28.84 11.92 32.49
CA THR A 16 -29.46 10.93 31.61
C THR A 16 -29.17 11.21 30.14
N LEU A 17 -29.20 12.48 29.72
CA LEU A 17 -28.83 12.87 28.35
C LEU A 17 -27.35 12.57 28.05
N LEU A 18 -26.47 12.82 29.02
CA LEU A 18 -25.04 12.50 28.91
C LEU A 18 -24.79 10.99 28.84
N ALA A 19 -25.53 10.19 29.63
CA ALA A 19 -25.49 8.73 29.57
C ALA A 19 -25.98 8.19 28.21
N ILE A 20 -27.06 8.77 27.66
CA ILE A 20 -27.57 8.41 26.33
C ILE A 20 -26.58 8.81 25.24
N TRP A 21 -25.95 9.99 25.37
CA TRP A 21 -24.96 10.48 24.41
C TRP A 21 -23.70 9.61 24.42
N THR A 22 -23.14 9.33 25.60
CA THR A 22 -21.98 8.44 25.75
C THR A 22 -22.28 7.03 25.25
N TYR A 23 -23.46 6.48 25.54
CA TYR A 23 -23.89 5.19 24.99
C TYR A 23 -23.98 5.23 23.45
N ARG A 24 -24.56 6.29 22.87
CA ARG A 24 -24.63 6.45 21.40
C ARG A 24 -23.25 6.60 20.76
N VAL A 25 -22.34 7.34 21.39
CA VAL A 25 -20.95 7.49 20.92
C VAL A 25 -20.24 6.14 20.99
N SER A 26 -20.35 5.43 22.12
CA SER A 26 -19.78 4.09 22.30
C SER A 26 -20.30 3.10 21.25
N LYS A 27 -21.62 3.08 21.02
CA LYS A 27 -22.25 2.22 20.00
C LYS A 27 -21.78 2.54 18.58
N ARG A 28 -21.58 3.81 18.22
CA ARG A 28 -21.03 4.17 16.89
C ARG A 28 -19.59 3.68 16.74
N ILE A 29 -18.77 3.91 17.76
CA ILE A 29 -17.36 3.46 17.77
C ILE A 29 -17.30 1.94 17.60
N GLU A 30 -18.14 1.19 18.33
CA GLU A 30 -18.22 -0.28 18.24
C GLU A 30 -18.66 -0.75 16.84
N ILE A 31 -19.69 -0.13 16.25
CA ILE A 31 -20.19 -0.48 14.90
C ILE A 31 -19.14 -0.17 13.82
N ASP A 32 -18.45 0.98 13.91
CA ASP A 32 -17.42 1.36 12.95
C ASP A 32 -16.16 0.46 13.07
N HIS A 33 -15.88 -0.06 14.27
CA HIS A 33 -14.83 -1.05 14.49
C HIS A 33 -15.17 -2.43 13.93
N GLU A 34 -16.45 -2.81 13.93
CA GLU A 34 -16.91 -4.10 13.41
C GLU A 34 -17.15 -4.11 11.88
N LYS A 35 -17.05 -2.95 11.20
CA LYS A 35 -17.21 -2.89 9.75
C LYS A 35 -16.16 -3.77 9.05
N ALA A 36 -16.62 -4.83 8.39
CA ALA A 36 -15.77 -5.69 7.58
C ALA A 36 -15.09 -4.90 6.46
N PHE A 37 -13.85 -5.28 6.12
CA PHE A 37 -13.18 -4.72 4.94
C PHE A 37 -13.90 -5.19 3.68
N GLU A 38 -14.10 -4.26 2.76
CA GLU A 38 -14.58 -4.61 1.42
C GLU A 38 -13.45 -5.35 0.67
N ASN A 39 -13.83 -6.33 -0.15
CA ASN A 39 -12.89 -7.08 -0.96
C ASN A 39 -13.01 -6.63 -2.41
N ILE A 40 -11.90 -6.22 -3.01
CA ILE A 40 -11.83 -5.79 -4.40
C ILE A 40 -10.86 -6.70 -5.14
N GLU A 41 -11.24 -7.11 -6.34
CA GLU A 41 -10.36 -7.84 -7.25
C GLU A 41 -9.71 -6.85 -8.23
N PHE A 42 -8.38 -6.84 -8.26
CA PHE A 42 -7.60 -6.00 -9.15
C PHE A 42 -6.50 -6.85 -9.80
N LEU A 43 -6.45 -6.87 -11.13
CA LEU A 43 -5.50 -7.68 -11.91
C LEU A 43 -5.46 -9.17 -11.51
N GLY A 44 -6.63 -9.75 -11.17
CA GLY A 44 -6.76 -11.16 -10.78
C GLY A 44 -6.38 -11.47 -9.33
N GLN A 45 -6.00 -10.45 -8.55
CA GLN A 45 -5.63 -10.60 -7.15
C GLN A 45 -6.67 -9.90 -6.25
N LYS A 46 -6.97 -10.50 -5.10
CA LYS A 46 -7.93 -9.97 -4.13
C LYS A 46 -7.24 -9.08 -3.09
N TYR A 47 -7.81 -7.91 -2.85
CA TYR A 47 -7.32 -6.92 -1.91
C TYR A 47 -8.40 -6.54 -0.90
N TRP A 48 -7.97 -6.35 0.35
CA TRP A 48 -8.77 -5.71 1.38
C TRP A 48 -8.70 -4.20 1.21
N CYS A 49 -9.86 -3.57 1.07
CA CYS A 49 -9.99 -2.14 0.85
C CYS A 49 -10.09 -1.39 2.18
N LEU A 50 -9.34 -0.30 2.31
CA LEU A 50 -9.47 0.69 3.38
C LEU A 50 -9.54 2.09 2.77
N HIS A 51 -10.58 2.85 3.10
CA HIS A 51 -10.74 4.22 2.63
C HIS A 51 -10.19 5.21 3.67
N GLN A 52 -9.42 6.20 3.23
CA GLN A 52 -8.81 7.19 4.11
C GLN A 52 -9.85 8.07 4.83
N GLU A 53 -11.03 8.24 4.24
CA GLU A 53 -12.14 8.98 4.84
C GLU A 53 -12.91 8.19 5.90
N GLU A 54 -12.61 6.90 6.10
CA GLU A 54 -13.33 6.10 7.08
C GLU A 54 -13.03 6.52 8.52
N PRO A 55 -14.05 6.55 9.39
CA PRO A 55 -13.85 6.81 10.81
C PRO A 55 -12.88 5.77 11.39
N HIS A 56 -12.04 6.21 12.33
CA HIS A 56 -11.04 5.36 12.99
C HIS A 56 -10.04 4.70 12.03
N PHE A 57 -9.70 5.37 10.91
CA PHE A 57 -8.74 4.90 9.90
C PHE A 57 -7.48 4.26 10.51
N MET A 58 -6.82 4.90 11.48
CA MET A 58 -5.58 4.37 12.08
C MET A 58 -5.77 3.01 12.75
N LEU A 59 -6.90 2.78 13.42
CA LEU A 59 -7.18 1.50 14.05
C LEU A 59 -7.46 0.44 12.99
N ARG A 60 -8.26 0.78 11.97
CA ARG A 60 -8.56 -0.13 10.87
C ARG A 60 -7.31 -0.46 10.04
N LEU A 61 -6.42 0.50 9.84
CA LEU A 61 -5.12 0.30 9.20
C LEU A 61 -4.28 -0.71 9.98
N LYS A 62 -4.25 -0.62 11.33
CA LYS A 62 -3.57 -1.61 12.16
C LYS A 62 -4.13 -3.02 11.95
N THR A 63 -5.45 -3.17 11.95
CA THR A 63 -6.11 -4.47 11.69
C THR A 63 -5.84 -4.97 10.26
N LEU A 64 -5.81 -4.08 9.28
CA LEU A 64 -5.47 -4.40 7.90
C LEU A 64 -4.03 -4.92 7.80
N ILE A 65 -3.08 -4.26 8.45
CA ILE A 65 -1.67 -4.68 8.51
C ILE A 65 -1.54 -6.08 9.12
N GLU A 66 -2.30 -6.40 10.18
CA GLU A 66 -2.30 -7.74 10.77
C GLU A 66 -2.81 -8.81 9.79
N LYS A 67 -3.84 -8.49 9.00
CA LYS A 67 -4.32 -9.39 7.92
C LYS A 67 -3.30 -9.54 6.80
N ILE A 68 -2.62 -8.47 6.42
CA ILE A 68 -1.59 -8.50 5.38
C ILE A 68 -0.45 -9.41 5.81
N LYS A 69 0.03 -9.30 7.06
CA LYS A 69 1.05 -10.20 7.62
C LYS A 69 0.69 -11.69 7.56
N GLN A 70 -0.59 -12.04 7.42
CA GLN A 70 -1.07 -13.42 7.25
C GLN A 70 -1.12 -13.88 5.78
N GLY A 71 -0.59 -13.08 4.84
CA GLY A 71 -0.56 -13.38 3.41
C GLY A 71 -1.71 -12.79 2.60
N SER A 72 -2.45 -11.83 3.16
CA SER A 72 -3.44 -11.05 2.39
C SER A 72 -2.78 -9.81 1.77
N PHE A 73 -3.48 -9.19 0.82
CA PHE A 73 -3.10 -7.90 0.26
C PHE A 73 -4.08 -6.80 0.65
N GLY A 74 -3.60 -5.56 0.75
CA GLY A 74 -4.42 -4.40 1.07
C GLY A 74 -4.27 -3.31 0.03
N ILE A 75 -5.31 -2.51 -0.16
CA ILE A 75 -5.25 -1.25 -0.92
C ILE A 75 -5.86 -0.16 -0.06
N VAL A 76 -5.16 0.97 0.03
CA VAL A 76 -5.67 2.20 0.63
C VAL A 76 -6.16 3.11 -0.48
N TYR A 77 -7.42 3.52 -0.35
CA TYR A 77 -8.07 4.46 -1.26
C TYR A 77 -8.12 5.84 -0.63
N GLU A 78 -7.90 6.86 -1.45
CA GLU A 78 -8.30 8.23 -1.17
C GLU A 78 -9.43 8.57 -2.14
N LYS A 79 -10.59 8.93 -1.59
CA LYS A 79 -11.86 9.10 -2.29
C LYS A 79 -12.28 7.82 -3.03
N LYS A 80 -11.98 7.75 -4.33
CA LYS A 80 -12.33 6.63 -5.22
C LYS A 80 -11.12 6.10 -5.99
N GLU A 81 -9.92 6.58 -5.67
CA GLU A 81 -8.70 6.22 -6.39
C GLU A 81 -7.76 5.44 -5.47
N PRO A 82 -7.22 4.30 -5.95
CA PRO A 82 -6.25 3.53 -5.18
C PRO A 82 -4.95 4.32 -5.11
N GLN A 83 -4.47 4.60 -3.90
CA GLN A 83 -3.25 5.39 -3.69
C GLN A 83 -2.06 4.51 -3.28
N VAL A 84 -2.30 3.52 -2.41
CA VAL A 84 -1.24 2.69 -1.84
C VAL A 84 -1.65 1.23 -1.87
N VAL A 85 -0.76 0.38 -2.38
CA VAL A 85 -0.89 -1.07 -2.23
C VAL A 85 -0.03 -1.52 -1.05
N LEU A 86 -0.58 -2.36 -0.20
CA LEU A 86 0.10 -2.95 0.94
C LEU A 86 0.31 -4.44 0.69
N LEU A 87 1.58 -4.83 0.66
CA LEU A 87 2.03 -6.19 0.45
C LEU A 87 2.83 -6.67 1.67
N PRO A 88 2.79 -7.97 1.99
CA PRO A 88 3.81 -8.61 2.82
C PRO A 88 5.21 -8.40 2.22
N ILE A 89 6.23 -8.23 3.06
CA ILE A 89 7.61 -8.00 2.60
C ILE A 89 8.13 -9.18 1.78
N ASP A 90 7.80 -10.41 2.19
CA ASP A 90 8.14 -11.64 1.48
C ASP A 90 7.53 -11.70 0.07
N GLU A 91 6.31 -11.20 -0.09
CA GLU A 91 5.70 -11.06 -1.41
C GLU A 91 6.42 -9.99 -2.25
N PHE A 92 6.74 -8.85 -1.65
CA PHE A 92 7.48 -7.79 -2.33
C PHE A 92 8.85 -8.28 -2.81
N ASP A 93 9.60 -8.97 -1.95
CA ASP A 93 10.91 -9.55 -2.29
C ASP A 93 10.77 -10.59 -3.41
N ARG A 94 9.71 -11.41 -3.40
CA ARG A 94 9.43 -12.36 -4.48
C ARG A 94 9.19 -11.64 -5.81
N LEU A 95 8.38 -10.57 -5.81
CA LEU A 95 8.13 -9.78 -7.01
C LEU A 95 9.41 -9.11 -7.51
N LYS A 96 10.25 -8.60 -6.59
CA LYS A 96 11.52 -7.98 -6.94
C LYS A 96 12.49 -8.97 -7.58
N ALA A 97 12.59 -10.18 -7.03
CA ALA A 97 13.42 -11.24 -7.62
C ALA A 97 12.94 -11.66 -9.03
N ILE A 98 11.63 -11.65 -9.28
CA ILE A 98 11.07 -11.93 -10.61
C ILE A 98 11.42 -10.80 -11.59
N GLU A 99 11.27 -9.54 -11.17
CA GLU A 99 11.65 -8.37 -11.97
C GLU A 99 13.13 -8.45 -12.37
N GLU A 100 14.03 -8.68 -11.41
CA GLU A 100 15.47 -8.82 -11.66
C GLU A 100 15.78 -9.97 -12.64
N TYR A 101 15.11 -11.11 -12.49
CA TYR A 101 15.29 -12.23 -13.41
C TYR A 101 14.85 -11.90 -14.84
N LEU A 102 13.74 -11.16 -15.01
CA LEU A 102 13.28 -10.74 -16.34
C LEU A 102 14.24 -9.73 -16.97
N GLU A 103 14.76 -8.79 -16.18
CA GLU A 103 15.80 -7.85 -16.63
C GLU A 103 17.06 -8.61 -17.11
N ASP A 104 17.51 -9.60 -16.34
CA ASP A 104 18.65 -10.44 -16.71
C ASP A 104 18.41 -11.23 -18.02
N GLN A 105 17.19 -11.73 -18.24
CA GLN A 105 16.83 -12.40 -19.49
C GLN A 105 16.85 -11.45 -20.69
N GLU A 106 16.33 -10.23 -20.54
CA GLU A 106 16.39 -9.22 -21.60
C GLU A 106 17.83 -8.85 -21.95
N ILE A 107 18.68 -8.68 -20.94
CA ILE A 107 20.12 -8.43 -21.13
C ILE A 107 20.77 -9.61 -21.86
N ALA A 108 20.49 -10.85 -21.46
CA ALA A 108 21.03 -12.04 -22.11
C ALA A 108 20.63 -12.11 -23.59
N LYS A 109 19.38 -11.78 -23.91
CA LYS A 109 18.89 -11.73 -25.30
C LYS A 109 19.59 -10.66 -26.14
N ILE A 110 19.81 -9.47 -25.58
CA ILE A 110 20.56 -8.41 -26.26
C ILE A 110 22.00 -8.86 -26.55
N ILE A 111 22.64 -9.54 -25.60
CA ILE A 111 23.99 -10.08 -25.79
C ILE A 111 24.00 -11.14 -26.90
N GLU A 112 23.03 -12.05 -26.91
CA GLU A 112 22.89 -13.07 -27.94
C GLU A 112 22.70 -12.45 -29.33
N GLU A 113 21.81 -11.45 -29.45
CA GLU A 113 21.61 -10.69 -30.68
C GLU A 113 22.93 -10.00 -31.12
N CYS A 114 23.63 -9.32 -30.20
CA CYS A 114 24.92 -8.70 -30.49
C CYS A 114 25.99 -9.70 -30.94
N LEU A 115 26.00 -10.93 -30.39
CA LEU A 115 26.93 -11.99 -30.80
C LEU A 115 26.58 -12.56 -32.18
N HIS A 116 25.30 -12.64 -32.52
CA HIS A 116 24.83 -13.13 -33.81
C HIS A 116 25.11 -12.17 -34.97
N THR A 117 24.99 -10.85 -34.75
CA THR A 117 25.27 -9.83 -35.76
C THR A 117 26.75 -9.47 -35.89
N ARG A 118 27.61 -10.13 -35.10
CA ARG A 118 29.05 -9.81 -35.04
C ARG A 118 29.82 -10.37 -36.23
N ASP A 119 30.67 -9.52 -36.80
CA ASP A 119 31.70 -9.95 -37.74
C ASP A 119 32.82 -10.71 -37.00
N LYS A 120 33.09 -11.95 -37.41
CA LYS A 120 34.04 -12.87 -36.74
C LYS A 120 35.49 -12.40 -36.78
N ASN A 121 35.79 -11.39 -37.60
CA ASN A 121 37.12 -10.82 -37.77
C ASN A 121 37.44 -9.66 -36.82
N GLU A 122 36.46 -9.12 -36.09
CA GLU A 122 36.72 -8.11 -35.06
C GLU A 122 37.02 -8.77 -33.71
N PRO A 123 38.08 -8.34 -32.98
CA PRO A 123 38.43 -8.89 -31.68
C PRO A 123 37.27 -8.73 -30.69
N HIS A 124 37.08 -9.73 -29.82
CA HIS A 124 35.98 -9.74 -28.84
C HIS A 124 36.15 -8.56 -27.88
N PRO A 125 35.20 -7.61 -27.80
CA PRO A 125 35.23 -6.61 -26.76
C PRO A 125 34.63 -7.29 -25.52
N LEU A 126 35.39 -8.17 -24.88
CA LEU A 126 35.25 -8.43 -23.45
C LEU A 126 35.83 -7.24 -22.68
N GLU A 127 35.49 -6.01 -23.08
CA GLU A 127 35.44 -4.92 -22.12
C GLU A 127 34.33 -5.32 -21.15
N LYS A 128 34.81 -5.93 -20.07
CA LYS A 128 34.11 -6.49 -18.91
C LYS A 128 32.65 -6.08 -18.86
N PHE A 129 31.77 -7.07 -18.78
CA PHE A 129 30.33 -6.93 -18.55
C PHE A 129 29.93 -5.76 -17.64
N GLU A 130 30.73 -5.44 -16.63
CA GLU A 130 30.60 -4.25 -15.77
C GLU A 130 30.56 -2.90 -16.52
N THR A 131 31.35 -2.72 -17.58
CA THR A 131 31.40 -1.50 -18.38
C THR A 131 30.14 -1.32 -19.23
N LEU A 132 29.58 -2.41 -19.76
CA LEU A 132 28.30 -2.40 -20.46
C LEU A 132 27.14 -2.13 -19.50
N ARG A 133 27.15 -2.79 -18.34
CA ARG A 133 26.18 -2.54 -17.26
C ARG A 133 26.21 -1.09 -16.78
N ALA A 134 27.40 -0.50 -16.61
CA ALA A 134 27.56 0.90 -16.24
C ALA A 134 26.98 1.87 -17.29
N LYS A 135 27.22 1.63 -18.58
CA LYS A 135 26.66 2.45 -19.67
C LYS A 135 25.13 2.40 -19.73
N ILE A 136 24.53 1.25 -19.43
CA ILE A 136 23.08 1.10 -19.39
C ILE A 136 22.52 1.92 -18.22
N TYR A 137 23.07 1.77 -17.00
CA TYR A 137 22.62 2.55 -15.85
C TYR A 137 22.82 4.07 -15.98
N GLU A 138 23.92 4.54 -16.56
CA GLU A 138 24.12 5.98 -16.87
C GLU A 138 23.05 6.53 -17.82
N LYS A 139 22.62 5.73 -18.80
CA LYS A 139 21.60 6.12 -19.78
C LYS A 139 20.20 6.18 -19.17
N TYR A 140 19.91 5.34 -18.17
CA TYR A 140 18.65 5.40 -17.43
C TYR A 140 18.64 6.57 -16.41
N ALA A 141 19.77 6.85 -15.75
CA ALA A 141 19.89 7.99 -14.83
C ALA A 141 19.77 9.36 -15.53
N SER A 142 20.27 9.47 -16.76
CA SER A 142 20.14 10.69 -17.57
C SER A 142 18.71 10.92 -18.08
N LYS A 143 17.94 9.87 -18.36
CA LYS A 143 16.52 9.99 -18.73
C LYS A 143 15.59 10.41 -17.59
N GLN A 144 15.95 10.14 -16.33
CA GLN A 144 15.18 10.63 -15.18
C GLN A 144 15.33 12.14 -14.97
N ASN A 145 16.47 12.72 -15.37
CA ASN A 145 16.73 14.17 -15.24
C ASN A 145 16.18 15.01 -16.41
N GLU A 146 15.66 14.39 -17.48
CA GLU A 146 14.97 15.09 -18.58
C GLU A 146 13.44 15.21 -18.36
N HIS A 147 12.93 14.65 -17.26
CA HIS A 147 11.51 14.66 -16.89
C HIS A 147 11.20 15.40 -15.56
N GLU A 148 12.17 16.09 -14.98
CA GLU A 148 11.95 17.20 -14.02
C GLU A 148 11.85 18.55 -14.76
#